data_AF-A0A7Y9MTB3-F1
#
_entry.id   AF-A0A7Y9MTB3-F1
#
_cell.length_a   1.000
_cell.length_b   1.000
_cell.length_c   1.000
_cell.angle_alpha   90.00
_cell.angle_beta   90.00
_cell.angle_gamma   90.00
#
_symmetry.space_group_name_H-M   'P 1'
#
loop_
_entity.id
_entity.type
_entity.pdbx_description
1 polymer ?
#
loop_
_entity_poly.entity_id
_entity_poly.type
_entity_poly.pdbx_seq_one_letter_code
_entity_poly.pdbx_strand_id
1 'polypeptide(L)'
;MIALFKGLGLLLEDNALHQRSFPEQVAHWQHKSEAQLRSEVDLLAKAKQQWLVVSIIGWQAISLIILGVITNQLWQHDYHLTFSRIVIVVSSWVAILFVIWFIANMFDRTAGFERWLTAFNSREPLSADADTVECVADALNMARKYPEILEYKREVVANRELRHEDIRIMREMGRIRLHAELVAALIQFEGVPPGGQNGVLRVAG
;
A
#
# COMPACT_ATOMS: atom_id res chain seq x y z
N MET A 1 15.63 16.13 -7.49
CA MET A 1 14.39 16.94 -7.38
C MET A 1 13.28 16.45 -8.30
N ILE A 2 13.48 16.32 -9.63
CA ILE A 2 12.42 15.85 -10.54
C ILE A 2 11.92 14.43 -10.20
N ALA A 3 12.80 13.52 -9.77
CA ALA A 3 12.42 12.14 -9.43
C ALA A 3 11.48 12.05 -8.22
N LEU A 4 11.69 12.88 -7.19
CA LEU A 4 10.84 12.95 -6.00
C LEU A 4 9.39 13.30 -6.34
N PHE A 5 9.19 14.37 -7.12
CA PHE A 5 7.85 14.79 -7.55
C PHE A 5 7.20 13.76 -8.47
N LYS A 6 7.97 13.15 -9.38
CA LYS A 6 7.45 12.07 -10.23
C LYS A 6 7.06 10.83 -9.40
N GLY A 7 7.83 10.49 -8.38
CA GLY A 7 7.53 9.33 -7.52
C GLY A 7 6.32 9.56 -6.62
N LEU A 8 6.20 10.76 -6.05
CA LEU A 8 5.00 11.19 -5.34
C LEU A 8 3.77 11.22 -6.27
N GLY A 9 3.95 11.67 -7.51
CA GLY A 9 2.90 11.62 -8.54
C GLY A 9 2.44 10.18 -8.80
N LEU A 10 3.38 9.24 -8.93
CA LEU A 10 3.07 7.82 -9.10
C LEU A 10 2.30 7.26 -7.89
N LEU A 11 2.68 7.62 -6.67
CA LEU A 11 1.95 7.20 -5.47
C LEU A 11 0.53 7.78 -5.39
N LEU A 12 0.35 9.04 -5.82
CA LEU A 12 -0.97 9.66 -5.90
C LEU A 12 -1.83 8.99 -6.97
N GLU A 13 -1.24 8.64 -8.11
CA GLU A 13 -1.89 7.91 -9.18
C GLU A 13 -2.30 6.51 -8.73
N ASP A 14 -1.40 5.77 -8.04
CA ASP A 14 -1.71 4.47 -7.45
C ASP A 14 -2.85 4.57 -6.43
N ASN A 15 -2.85 5.59 -5.57
CA ASN A 15 -3.92 5.80 -4.60
C ASN A 15 -5.26 6.17 -5.29
N ALA A 16 -5.20 6.97 -6.34
CA ALA A 16 -6.38 7.28 -7.16
C ALA A 16 -6.91 6.03 -7.88
N LEU A 17 -6.02 5.14 -8.34
CA LEU A 17 -6.38 3.87 -8.96
C LEU A 17 -7.14 2.96 -7.99
N HIS A 18 -6.70 2.89 -6.73
CA HIS A 18 -7.41 2.12 -5.69
C HIS A 18 -8.84 2.63 -5.41
N GLN A 19 -9.12 3.91 -5.70
CA GLN A 19 -10.45 4.50 -5.57
C GLN A 19 -11.34 4.30 -6.80
N ARG A 20 -10.77 3.85 -7.93
CA ARG A 20 -11.51 3.59 -9.17
C ARG A 20 -12.21 2.23 -9.15
N SER A 21 -13.14 2.05 -10.09
CA SER A 21 -13.84 0.78 -10.26
C SER A 21 -12.86 -0.36 -10.53
N PHE A 22 -13.15 -1.55 -9.99
CA PHE A 22 -12.27 -2.70 -10.14
C PHE A 22 -11.91 -3.06 -11.60
N PRO A 23 -12.85 -2.99 -12.58
CA PRO A 23 -12.50 -3.22 -13.99
C PRO A 23 -11.46 -2.23 -14.55
N GLU A 24 -11.47 -0.97 -14.10
CA GLU A 24 -10.45 0.02 -14.50
C GLU A 24 -9.09 -0.31 -13.89
N GLN A 25 -9.05 -0.84 -12.66
CA GLN A 25 -7.82 -1.32 -12.03
C GLN A 25 -7.22 -2.49 -12.82
N VAL A 26 -8.05 -3.45 -13.23
CA VAL A 26 -7.65 -4.61 -14.04
C VAL A 26 -7.02 -4.15 -15.35
N ALA A 27 -7.72 -3.29 -16.11
CA ALA A 27 -7.25 -2.79 -17.40
C ALA A 27 -5.93 -2.01 -17.27
N HIS A 28 -5.78 -1.21 -16.22
CA HIS A 28 -4.55 -0.46 -15.96
C HIS A 28 -3.33 -1.40 -15.81
N TRP A 29 -3.46 -2.47 -15.02
CA TRP A 29 -2.36 -3.39 -14.76
C TRP A 29 -2.12 -4.39 -15.90
N GLN A 30 -3.16 -4.75 -16.65
CA GLN A 30 -3.09 -5.66 -17.80
C GLN A 30 -2.19 -5.15 -18.92
N HIS A 31 -2.20 -3.83 -19.17
CA HIS A 31 -1.43 -3.22 -20.25
C HIS A 31 -0.02 -2.74 -19.85
N LYS A 32 0.38 -2.86 -18.58
CA LYS A 32 1.73 -2.46 -18.16
C LYS A 32 2.79 -3.40 -18.71
N SER A 33 3.84 -2.82 -19.29
CA SER A 33 5.01 -3.55 -19.76
C SER A 33 6.05 -3.75 -18.65
N GLU A 34 6.90 -4.77 -18.81
CA GLU A 34 8.02 -5.06 -17.91
C GLU A 34 9.00 -3.88 -17.79
N ALA A 35 9.32 -3.22 -18.91
CA ALA A 35 10.22 -2.07 -18.93
C ALA A 35 9.63 -0.88 -18.16
N GLN A 36 8.32 -0.66 -18.29
CA GLN A 36 7.62 0.40 -17.56
C GLN A 36 7.65 0.13 -16.05
N LEU A 37 7.32 -1.09 -15.61
CA LEU A 37 7.35 -1.45 -14.19
C LEU A 37 8.74 -1.29 -13.58
N ARG A 38 9.81 -1.73 -14.26
CA ARG A 38 11.18 -1.54 -13.79
C ARG A 38 11.53 -0.06 -13.66
N SER A 39 11.12 0.76 -14.63
CA SER A 39 11.34 2.21 -14.58
C SER A 39 10.59 2.88 -13.44
N GLU A 40 9.36 2.43 -13.14
CA GLU A 40 8.57 2.90 -12.01
C GLU A 40 9.24 2.52 -10.68
N VAL A 41 9.72 1.29 -10.53
CA VAL A 41 10.43 0.83 -9.33
C VAL A 41 11.72 1.62 -9.10
N ASP A 42 12.55 1.81 -10.12
CA ASP A 42 13.79 2.60 -10.01
C ASP A 42 13.49 4.07 -9.68
N LEU A 43 12.43 4.63 -10.28
CA LEU A 43 11.97 5.98 -10.00
C LEU A 43 11.48 6.12 -8.55
N LEU A 44 10.69 5.15 -8.06
CA LEU A 44 10.22 5.13 -6.68
C LEU A 44 11.40 5.02 -5.70
N ALA A 45 12.43 4.22 -6.03
CA ALA A 45 13.61 4.05 -5.19
C ALA A 45 14.40 5.37 -5.06
N LYS A 46 14.64 6.04 -6.20
CA LYS A 46 15.27 7.36 -6.25
C LYS A 46 14.44 8.42 -5.53
N ALA A 47 13.12 8.38 -5.68
CA ALA A 47 12.20 9.32 -5.02
C ALA A 47 12.23 9.17 -3.50
N LYS A 48 12.19 7.93 -2.99
CA LYS A 48 12.33 7.61 -1.57
C LYS A 48 13.65 8.10 -1.00
N GLN A 49 14.76 7.86 -1.69
CA GLN A 49 16.07 8.35 -1.25
C GLN A 49 16.12 9.89 -1.19
N GLN A 50 15.60 10.57 -2.22
CA GLN A 50 15.53 12.03 -2.23
C GLN A 50 14.62 12.55 -1.11
N TRP A 51 13.53 11.86 -0.82
CA TRP A 51 12.59 12.25 0.24
C TRP A 51 13.23 12.18 1.61
N LEU A 52 13.98 11.11 1.88
CA LEU A 52 14.74 10.96 3.13
C LEU A 52 15.78 12.07 3.29
N VAL A 53 16.56 12.36 2.24
CA VAL A 53 17.58 13.42 2.28
C VAL A 53 16.95 14.80 2.51
N VAL A 54 15.90 15.13 1.78
CA VAL A 54 15.18 16.41 1.93
C VAL A 54 14.56 16.52 3.32
N SER A 55 14.00 15.43 3.85
CA SER A 55 13.43 15.40 5.20
C SER A 55 14.50 15.67 6.25
N ILE A 56 15.66 14.98 6.17
CA ILE A 56 16.77 15.19 7.10
C ILE A 56 17.24 16.65 7.06
N ILE A 57 17.47 17.21 5.88
CA ILE A 57 17.94 18.59 5.72
C ILE A 57 16.90 19.59 6.24
N GLY A 58 15.61 19.41 5.91
CA GLY A 58 14.53 20.29 6.35
C GLY A 58 14.41 20.32 7.87
N TRP A 59 14.47 19.16 8.51
CA TRP A 59 14.42 19.04 9.97
C TRP A 59 15.65 19.61 10.67
N GLN A 60 16.85 19.42 10.10
CA GLN A 60 18.06 20.06 10.59
C GLN A 60 17.97 21.60 10.49
N ALA A 61 17.50 22.12 9.36
CA ALA A 61 17.31 23.57 9.17
C ALA A 61 16.33 24.16 10.20
N ILE A 62 15.19 23.50 10.44
CA ILE A 62 14.22 23.93 11.47
C ILE A 62 14.85 23.91 12.86
N SER A 63 15.61 22.85 13.19
CA SER A 63 16.29 22.75 14.49
C SER A 63 17.27 23.90 14.71
N LEU A 64 18.02 24.28 13.67
CA LEU A 64 18.98 25.39 13.72
C LEU A 64 18.30 26.75 13.83
N ILE A 65 17.14 26.93 13.18
CA ILE A 65 16.35 28.16 13.31
C ILE A 65 15.84 28.31 14.75
N ILE A 66 15.25 27.26 15.32
CA ILE A 66 14.77 27.29 16.72
C ILE A 66 15.93 27.52 17.68
N LEU A 67 17.08 26.87 17.45
CA LEU A 67 18.28 27.08 18.24
C LEU A 67 18.75 28.54 18.19
N GLY A 68 18.72 29.15 17.00
CA GLY A 68 19.04 30.56 16.80
C GLY A 68 18.12 31.48 17.59
N VAL A 69 16.81 31.20 17.61
CA VAL A 69 15.82 31.95 18.39
C VAL A 69 16.08 31.83 19.89
N ILE A 70 16.29 30.61 20.40
CA ILE A 70 16.58 30.36 21.83
C ILE A 70 17.87 31.06 22.25
N THR A 71 18.92 30.95 21.43
CA THR A 71 20.21 31.59 21.70
C THR A 71 20.08 33.11 21.75
N ASN A 72 19.33 33.69 20.79
CA ASN A 72 19.08 35.13 20.76
C ASN A 72 18.29 35.62 21.99
N GLN A 73 17.26 34.88 22.43
CA GLN A 73 16.51 35.22 23.64
C GLN A 73 17.36 35.12 24.91
N LEU A 74 18.23 34.10 25.01
CA LEU A 74 19.10 33.94 26.18
C LEU A 74 20.15 35.06 26.29
N TRP A 75 20.58 35.63 25.17
CA TRP A 75 21.62 36.66 25.14
C TRP A 75 21.10 38.10 25.17
N GLN A 76 19.80 38.31 24.97
CA GLN A 76 19.19 39.64 24.88
C GLN A 76 19.33 40.49 26.15
N HIS A 77 19.56 39.88 27.31
CA HIS A 77 19.57 40.57 28.60
C HIS A 77 20.90 40.52 29.35
N ASP A 78 21.86 39.69 28.93
CA ASP A 78 23.12 39.53 29.65
C ASP A 78 24.17 38.78 28.80
N TYR A 79 25.35 39.39 28.56
CA TYR A 79 26.36 38.88 27.62
C TYR A 79 27.33 37.84 28.21
N HIS A 80 27.15 37.45 29.47
CA HIS A 80 28.04 36.50 30.13
C HIS A 80 27.81 35.04 29.70
N LEU A 81 28.88 34.40 29.20
CA LEU A 81 28.96 32.97 28.87
C LEU A 81 29.04 32.12 30.15
N THR A 82 27.90 31.74 30.72
CA THR A 82 27.85 30.78 31.82
C THR A 82 27.73 29.35 31.29
N PHE A 83 28.45 28.39 31.89
CA PHE A 83 28.37 26.96 31.53
C PHE A 83 26.93 26.42 31.56
N SER A 84 26.10 26.88 32.51
CA SER A 84 24.69 26.53 32.61
C SER A 84 23.88 26.91 31.36
N ARG A 85 24.16 28.07 30.74
CA ARG A 85 23.48 28.52 29.51
C ARG A 85 23.84 27.63 28.32
N ILE A 86 25.11 27.24 28.20
CA ILE A 86 25.56 26.29 27.16
C ILE A 86 24.84 24.95 27.32
N VAL A 87 24.76 24.42 28.55
CA VAL A 87 24.05 23.16 28.83
C VAL A 87 22.56 23.27 28.48
N ILE A 88 21.91 24.39 28.78
CA ILE A 88 20.49 24.63 28.43
C ILE A 88 20.30 24.67 26.91
N VAL A 89 21.17 25.37 26.18
CA VAL A 89 21.09 25.48 24.71
C VAL A 89 21.33 24.11 24.05
N VAL A 90 22.34 23.36 24.48
CA VAL A 90 22.66 22.03 23.92
C VAL A 90 21.59 21.01 24.28
N SER A 91 21.11 20.97 25.53
CA SER A 91 20.05 20.04 25.94
C SER A 91 18.72 20.34 25.24
N SER A 92 18.39 21.63 25.06
CA SER A 92 17.22 22.06 24.29
C SER A 92 17.35 21.67 22.82
N TRP A 93 18.53 21.84 22.22
CA TRP A 93 18.81 21.41 20.84
C TRP A 93 18.64 19.90 20.66
N VAL A 94 19.22 19.09 21.55
CA VAL A 94 19.09 17.63 21.52
C VAL A 94 17.63 17.20 21.71
N ALA A 95 16.88 17.87 22.60
CA ALA A 95 15.46 17.60 22.80
C ALA A 95 14.61 17.96 21.57
N ILE A 96 14.88 19.11 20.93
CA ILE A 96 14.20 19.52 19.69
C ILE A 96 14.52 18.53 18.56
N LEU A 97 15.78 18.14 18.40
CA LEU A 97 16.18 17.12 17.43
C LEU A 97 15.48 15.78 17.70
N PHE A 98 15.36 15.38 18.95
CA PHE A 98 14.67 14.15 19.32
C PHE A 98 13.18 14.19 18.99
N VAL A 99 12.48 15.27 19.32
CA VAL A 99 11.04 15.43 19.02
C VAL A 99 10.81 15.48 17.51
N ILE A 100 11.61 16.26 16.79
CA ILE A 100 11.51 16.36 15.34
C ILE A 100 11.81 15.00 14.67
N TRP A 101 12.87 14.32 15.10
CA TRP A 101 13.20 12.98 14.62
C TRP A 101 12.08 11.98 14.92
N PHE A 102 11.49 12.03 16.11
CA PHE A 102 10.41 11.15 16.52
C PHE A 102 9.14 11.35 15.68
N ILE A 103 8.73 12.60 15.46
CA ILE A 103 7.59 12.92 14.59
C ILE A 103 7.87 12.50 13.14
N ALA A 104 9.09 12.77 12.64
CA ALA A 104 9.48 12.38 11.28
C ALA A 104 9.51 10.86 11.11
N ASN A 105 10.08 10.12 12.05
CA ASN A 105 10.13 8.66 12.05
C ASN A 105 8.73 8.05 12.18
N MET A 106 7.84 8.66 12.97
CA MET A 106 6.45 8.23 13.04
C MET A 106 5.69 8.47 11.72
N PHE A 107 5.80 9.66 11.12
CA PHE A 107 5.18 9.96 9.83
C PHE A 107 5.73 9.09 8.69
N ASP A 108 7.04 8.83 8.71
CA ASP A 108 7.67 7.94 7.75
C ASP A 108 7.11 6.52 7.95
N ARG A 109 7.11 5.96 9.17
CA ARG A 109 6.60 4.61 9.44
C ARG A 109 5.12 4.42 9.12
N THR A 110 4.24 5.40 9.39
CA THR A 110 2.78 5.19 9.32
C THR A 110 2.11 5.73 8.06
N ALA A 111 2.66 6.73 7.37
CA ALA A 111 1.95 7.38 6.27
C ALA A 111 2.74 7.41 4.96
N GLY A 112 4.06 7.55 5.02
CA GLY A 112 4.93 7.57 3.85
C GLY A 112 5.39 6.17 3.44
N PHE A 113 6.12 5.52 4.32
CA PHE A 113 6.83 4.27 4.06
C PHE A 113 5.90 3.12 3.70
N GLU A 114 4.75 2.97 4.36
CA GLU A 114 3.76 1.95 4.00
C GLU A 114 3.24 2.13 2.58
N ARG A 115 3.01 3.36 2.12
CA ARG A 115 2.57 3.63 0.74
C ARG A 115 3.66 3.34 -0.26
N TRP A 116 4.90 3.74 0.03
CA TRP A 116 6.06 3.38 -0.78
C TRP A 116 6.22 1.86 -0.83
N LEU A 117 6.18 1.16 0.31
CA LEU A 117 6.29 -0.30 0.41
C LEU A 117 5.18 -0.99 -0.37
N THR A 118 3.94 -0.55 -0.22
CA THR A 118 2.80 -1.13 -0.93
C THR A 118 2.98 -0.97 -2.44
N ALA A 119 3.44 0.20 -2.90
CA ALA A 119 3.75 0.46 -4.30
C ALA A 119 4.97 -0.32 -4.83
N PHE A 120 5.96 -0.62 -3.98
CA PHE A 120 7.08 -1.51 -4.34
C PHE A 120 6.62 -2.96 -4.44
N ASN A 121 5.96 -3.46 -3.40
CA ASN A 121 5.49 -4.85 -3.31
C ASN A 121 4.52 -5.17 -4.45
N SER A 122 3.62 -4.25 -4.82
CA SER A 122 2.72 -4.44 -5.97
C SER A 122 3.45 -4.65 -7.30
N ARG A 123 4.66 -4.12 -7.44
CA ARG A 123 5.51 -4.18 -8.64
C ARG A 123 6.62 -5.22 -8.55
N GLU A 124 6.79 -5.85 -7.39
CA GLU A 124 7.83 -6.85 -7.15
C GLU A 124 7.43 -8.19 -7.79
N PRO A 125 8.37 -8.92 -8.42
CA PRO A 125 8.06 -10.23 -8.98
C PRO A 125 7.64 -11.18 -7.86
N LEU A 126 6.80 -12.15 -8.20
CA LEU A 126 6.43 -13.19 -7.24
C LEU A 126 7.69 -13.85 -6.70
N SER A 127 7.80 -13.89 -5.37
CA SER A 127 8.95 -14.48 -4.70
C SER A 127 8.48 -15.43 -3.61
N ALA A 128 9.21 -16.54 -3.44
CA ALA A 128 8.86 -17.58 -2.47
C ALA A 128 8.90 -17.09 -1.01
N ASP A 129 9.55 -15.95 -0.75
CA ASP A 129 9.72 -15.38 0.58
C ASP A 129 8.67 -14.31 0.94
N ALA A 130 8.01 -13.70 -0.05
CA ALA A 130 7.06 -12.59 0.16
C ALA A 130 5.59 -13.01 -0.03
N ASP A 131 5.32 -14.02 -0.87
CA ASP A 131 3.97 -14.50 -1.13
C ASP A 131 3.63 -15.72 -0.29
N THR A 132 2.49 -15.71 0.42
CA THR A 132 2.00 -16.94 1.03
C THR A 132 1.56 -17.90 -0.07
N VAL A 133 2.05 -19.14 -0.01
CA VAL A 133 1.73 -20.22 -0.97
C VAL A 133 0.21 -20.37 -1.17
N GLU A 134 -0.56 -20.09 -0.13
CA GLU A 134 -2.02 -20.06 -0.10
C GLU A 134 -2.62 -19.02 -1.07
N CYS A 135 -2.07 -17.79 -1.12
CA CYS A 135 -2.55 -16.75 -2.03
C CYS A 135 -2.37 -17.14 -3.50
N VAL A 136 -1.22 -17.74 -3.82
CA VAL A 136 -0.90 -18.19 -5.18
C VAL A 136 -1.75 -19.42 -5.55
N ALA A 137 -1.95 -20.34 -4.61
CA ALA A 137 -2.81 -21.50 -4.79
C ALA A 137 -4.28 -21.10 -5.01
N ASP A 138 -4.78 -20.13 -4.24
CA ASP A 138 -6.12 -19.55 -4.43
C ASP A 138 -6.26 -18.91 -5.81
N ALA A 139 -5.32 -18.07 -6.23
CA ALA A 139 -5.35 -17.46 -7.55
C ALA A 139 -5.32 -18.50 -8.68
N LEU A 140 -4.53 -19.57 -8.51
CA LEU A 140 -4.49 -20.69 -9.46
C LEU A 140 -5.84 -21.44 -9.52
N ASN A 141 -6.47 -21.68 -8.37
CA ASN A 141 -7.78 -22.32 -8.29
C ASN A 141 -8.85 -21.45 -8.96
N MET A 142 -8.84 -20.14 -8.72
CA MET A 142 -9.75 -19.20 -9.38
C MET A 142 -9.54 -19.19 -10.89
N ALA A 143 -8.29 -19.17 -11.37
CA ALA A 143 -7.97 -19.24 -12.80
C ALA A 143 -8.38 -20.55 -13.48
N ARG A 144 -8.45 -21.67 -12.73
CA ARG A 144 -8.98 -22.93 -13.25
C ARG A 144 -10.50 -22.92 -13.35
N LYS A 145 -11.18 -22.26 -12.41
CA LYS A 145 -12.64 -22.23 -12.31
C LYS A 145 -13.27 -21.21 -13.28
N TYR A 146 -12.59 -20.09 -13.51
CA TYR A 146 -13.14 -18.94 -14.25
C TYR A 146 -12.29 -18.61 -15.49
N PRO A 147 -12.83 -18.72 -16.72
CA PRO A 147 -12.07 -18.50 -17.95
C PRO A 147 -11.56 -17.06 -18.12
N GLU A 148 -12.28 -16.06 -17.61
CA GLU A 148 -11.87 -14.65 -17.64
C GLU A 148 -10.58 -14.38 -16.85
N ILE A 149 -10.38 -15.11 -15.75
CA ILE A 149 -9.17 -15.00 -14.92
C ILE A 149 -7.97 -15.65 -15.63
N LEU A 150 -8.22 -16.72 -16.38
CA LEU A 150 -7.20 -17.37 -17.22
C LEU A 150 -6.79 -16.48 -18.39
N GLU A 151 -7.74 -15.77 -19.02
CA GLU A 151 -7.47 -14.82 -20.10
C GLU A 151 -6.60 -13.67 -19.62
N TYR A 152 -6.97 -13.03 -18.49
CA TYR A 152 -6.14 -12.02 -17.85
C TYR A 152 -4.71 -12.52 -17.59
N LYS A 153 -4.56 -13.72 -17.01
CA LYS A 153 -3.24 -14.32 -16.79
C LYS A 153 -2.45 -14.47 -18.08
N ARG A 154 -3.07 -14.99 -19.15
CA ARG A 154 -2.39 -15.21 -20.44
C ARG A 154 -1.90 -13.91 -21.04
N GLU A 155 -2.71 -12.85 -20.98
CA GLU A 155 -2.33 -11.54 -21.50
C GLU A 155 -1.20 -10.90 -20.69
N VAL A 156 -1.25 -10.99 -19.36
CA VAL A 156 -0.17 -10.46 -18.51
C VAL A 156 1.13 -11.23 -18.76
N VAL A 157 1.08 -12.57 -18.77
CA VAL A 157 2.26 -13.44 -18.99
C VAL A 157 2.84 -13.27 -20.41
N ALA A 158 2.03 -12.90 -21.39
CA ALA A 158 2.51 -12.60 -22.74
C ALA A 158 3.39 -11.34 -22.78
N ASN A 159 3.15 -10.37 -21.89
CA ASN A 159 3.81 -9.07 -21.89
C ASN A 159 4.87 -8.91 -20.78
N ARG A 160 4.71 -9.61 -19.64
CA ARG A 160 5.58 -9.48 -18.46
C ARG A 160 5.43 -10.65 -17.48
N GLU A 161 6.31 -10.71 -16.49
CA GLU A 161 6.17 -11.63 -15.37
C GLU A 161 5.03 -11.21 -14.42
N LEU A 162 4.41 -12.21 -13.78
CA LEU A 162 3.37 -11.99 -12.77
C LEU A 162 3.97 -11.31 -11.53
N ARG A 163 3.22 -10.35 -10.98
CA ARG A 163 3.54 -9.60 -9.77
C ARG A 163 2.53 -9.90 -8.68
N HIS A 164 2.85 -9.47 -7.46
CA HIS A 164 1.94 -9.59 -6.31
C HIS A 164 0.56 -8.97 -6.58
N GLU A 165 0.54 -7.85 -7.30
CA GLU A 165 -0.70 -7.17 -7.66
C GLU A 165 -1.58 -7.99 -8.62
N ASP A 166 -0.97 -8.71 -9.56
CA ASP A 166 -1.71 -9.56 -10.50
C ASP A 166 -2.38 -10.73 -9.75
N ILE A 167 -1.72 -11.28 -8.73
CA ILE A 167 -2.30 -12.30 -7.86
C ILE A 167 -3.47 -11.74 -7.05
N ARG A 168 -3.34 -10.53 -6.50
CA ARG A 168 -4.43 -9.82 -5.82
C ARG A 168 -5.63 -9.63 -6.76
N ILE A 169 -5.39 -9.16 -7.98
CA ILE A 169 -6.41 -8.93 -9.01
C ILE A 169 -7.11 -10.25 -9.39
N MET A 170 -6.36 -11.32 -9.65
CA MET A 170 -6.92 -12.64 -9.97
C MET A 170 -7.81 -13.18 -8.85
N ARG A 171 -7.41 -13.01 -7.59
CA ARG A 171 -8.23 -13.42 -6.44
C ARG A 171 -9.50 -12.60 -6.32
N GLU A 172 -9.40 -11.29 -6.51
CA GLU A 172 -10.54 -10.39 -6.38
C GLU A 172 -11.57 -10.61 -7.50
N MET A 173 -11.11 -10.84 -8.74
CA MET A 173 -11.99 -11.29 -9.84
C MET A 173 -12.75 -12.57 -9.46
N GLY A 174 -12.03 -13.57 -8.95
CA GLY A 174 -12.63 -14.83 -8.51
C GLY A 174 -13.61 -14.65 -7.35
N ARG A 175 -13.30 -13.78 -6.38
CA ARG A 175 -14.15 -13.47 -5.23
C ARG A 175 -15.46 -12.82 -5.66
N ILE A 176 -15.41 -11.84 -6.56
CA ILE A 176 -16.61 -11.18 -7.09
C ILE A 176 -17.50 -12.19 -7.80
N ARG A 177 -16.90 -13.09 -8.60
CA ARG A 177 -17.66 -14.10 -9.34
C ARG A 177 -18.27 -15.16 -8.43
N LEU A 178 -17.50 -15.67 -7.47
CA LEU A 178 -17.98 -16.61 -6.47
C LEU A 178 -19.11 -16.00 -5.63
N HIS A 179 -18.98 -14.73 -5.25
CA HIS A 179 -20.03 -14.03 -4.52
C HIS A 179 -21.32 -13.92 -5.35
N ALA A 180 -21.22 -13.58 -6.64
CA ALA A 180 -22.40 -13.54 -7.52
C ALA A 180 -23.08 -14.91 -7.65
N GLU A 181 -22.31 -16.00 -7.78
CA GLU A 181 -22.83 -17.37 -7.80
C GLU A 181 -23.54 -17.73 -6.49
N LEU A 182 -22.92 -17.43 -5.35
CA LEU A 182 -23.48 -17.73 -4.03
C LEU A 182 -24.76 -16.93 -3.76
N VAL A 183 -24.81 -15.66 -4.14
CA VAL A 183 -26.02 -14.84 -4.03
C VAL A 183 -27.13 -15.39 -4.92
N ALA A 184 -26.81 -15.78 -6.16
CA ALA A 184 -27.80 -16.40 -7.05
C ALA A 184 -28.33 -17.73 -6.48
N ALA A 185 -27.45 -18.57 -5.94
CA ALA A 185 -27.83 -19.82 -5.29
C ALA A 185 -28.67 -19.58 -4.03
N LEU A 186 -28.35 -18.55 -3.24
CA LEU A 186 -29.11 -18.16 -2.06
C LEU A 186 -30.52 -17.66 -2.41
N ILE A 187 -30.64 -16.89 -3.50
CA ILE A 187 -31.95 -16.42 -4.00
C ILE A 187 -32.81 -17.62 -4.47
N GLN A 188 -32.19 -18.63 -5.09
CA GLN A 188 -32.88 -19.85 -5.53
C GLN A 188 -33.14 -20.84 -4.40
N PHE A 189 -32.58 -20.62 -3.21
CA PHE A 189 -32.73 -21.53 -2.09
C PHE A 189 -34.08 -21.31 -1.39
N GLU A 190 -35.09 -22.09 -1.79
CA GLU A 190 -36.45 -22.04 -1.24
C GLU A 190 -36.60 -22.67 0.16
N GLY A 191 -35.51 -23.12 0.79
CA GLY A 191 -35.53 -23.58 2.18
C GLY A 191 -36.32 -24.86 2.47
N VAL A 192 -36.68 -25.67 1.47
CA VAL A 192 -37.44 -26.90 1.70
C VAL A 192 -36.52 -28.01 2.25
N PRO A 193 -36.73 -28.52 3.47
CA PRO A 193 -36.01 -29.69 3.95
C PRO A 193 -36.47 -30.94 3.17
N PRO A 194 -35.55 -31.86 2.82
CA PRO A 194 -35.94 -33.10 2.15
C PRO A 194 -36.61 -34.01 3.18
N GLY A 195 -37.95 -34.05 3.20
CA GLY A 195 -38.68 -34.97 4.09
C GLY A 195 -40.16 -34.72 4.35
N GLY A 196 -40.81 -33.73 3.72
CA GLY A 196 -42.22 -33.42 3.98
C GLY A 196 -43.23 -34.16 3.09
N GLN A 197 -43.11 -35.47 2.87
CA GLN A 197 -44.22 -36.25 2.30
C GLN A 197 -45.23 -36.58 3.41
N ASN A 198 -46.16 -35.66 3.69
CA ASN A 198 -47.39 -36.04 4.38
C ASN A 198 -48.33 -36.73 3.39
N GLY A 199 -48.14 -38.04 3.27
CA GLY A 199 -49.09 -38.94 2.64
C GLY A 199 -50.46 -38.78 3.30
N VAL A 200 -51.43 -38.40 2.47
CA VAL A 200 -52.86 -38.44 2.77
C VAL A 200 -53.25 -39.89 3.02
N LEU A 201 -53.25 -40.33 4.28
CA LEU A 201 -53.88 -41.58 4.69
C LEU A 201 -55.39 -41.36 4.73
N ARG A 202 -56.05 -41.73 3.62
CA ARG A 202 -57.46 -42.13 3.62
C ARG A 202 -57.61 -43.29 4.60
N VAL A 203 -58.38 -43.11 5.67
CA VAL A 203 -58.99 -44.22 6.40
C VAL A 203 -60.47 -44.24 6.01
N ALA A 204 -60.83 -45.28 5.27
CA ALA A 204 -62.19 -45.72 5.05
C ALA A 204 -62.55 -46.73 6.16
N GLY A 205 -63.77 -46.65 6.68
CA GLY A 205 -64.32 -47.63 7.64
C GLY A 205 -64.83 -46.98 8.91
#